data_AF-A0A1Z8P8J6-F1
#
_entry.id   AF-A0A1Z8P8J6-F1
#
_cell.length_a   1.000
_cell.length_b   1.000
_cell.length_c   1.000
_cell.angle_alpha   90.00
_cell.angle_beta   90.00
_cell.angle_gamma   90.00
#
_symmetry.space_group_name_H-M   'P 1'
#
loop_
_entity.id
_entity.type
_entity.pdbx_description
1 polymer ?
#
loop_
_entity_poly.entity_id
_entity_poly.type
_entity_poly.pdbx_seq_one_letter_code
_entity_poly.pdbx_strand_id
1 'polypeptide(L)'
;MHKINRKINKLTYYWIYSGLLFLMIMMLLFYFVHSNTQSNNFDEEQNWISYKFINNNLVMEFPYLIKKRCLIKEVRYGINNAKPNNILVMPMCKSEIKEIEKYRTIPPSTSKVSLYLIMIDGTKTKAREFYVNYK
;
A
#
# COMPACT_ATOMS: atom_id res chain seq x y z
N MET A 1 47.50 -32.63 36.26
CA MET A 1 46.75 -31.36 36.10
C MET A 1 46.36 -31.00 34.65
N HIS A 2 47.03 -31.49 33.61
CA HIS A 2 46.84 -31.01 32.23
C HIS A 2 45.50 -31.39 31.53
N LYS A 3 44.85 -32.47 31.96
CA LYS A 3 43.68 -33.08 31.28
C LYS A 3 42.35 -32.36 31.59
N ILE A 4 42.24 -31.73 32.76
CA ILE A 4 41.04 -31.01 33.24
C ILE A 4 40.91 -29.68 32.49
N ASN A 5 42.02 -28.95 32.33
CA ASN A 5 42.05 -27.66 31.64
C ASN A 5 41.64 -27.76 30.15
N ARG A 6 41.97 -28.89 29.50
CA ARG A 6 41.62 -29.15 28.08
C ARG A 6 40.13 -29.46 27.87
N LYS A 7 39.45 -30.03 28.88
CA LYS A 7 38.01 -30.30 28.85
C LYS A 7 37.19 -29.02 29.05
N ILE A 8 37.63 -28.14 29.96
CA ILE A 8 37.00 -26.85 30.22
C ILE A 8 37.06 -25.96 28.96
N ASN A 9 38.21 -25.90 28.28
CA ASN A 9 38.35 -25.17 27.02
C ASN A 9 37.48 -25.70 25.87
N LYS A 10 37.24 -27.02 25.79
CA LYS A 10 36.30 -27.58 24.80
C LYS A 10 34.86 -27.21 25.12
N LEU A 11 34.49 -27.25 26.41
CA LEU A 11 33.14 -26.93 26.85
C LEU A 11 32.82 -25.45 26.60
N THR A 12 33.74 -24.54 26.97
CA THR A 12 33.58 -23.10 26.69
C THR A 12 33.53 -22.80 25.20
N TYR A 13 34.35 -23.49 24.38
CA TYR A 13 34.28 -23.38 22.93
C TYR A 13 32.90 -23.78 22.39
N TYR A 14 32.34 -24.91 22.82
CA TYR A 14 30.99 -25.31 22.41
C TYR A 14 29.90 -24.30 22.82
N TRP A 15 29.99 -23.74 24.04
CA TRP A 15 29.05 -22.72 24.51
C TRP A 15 29.12 -21.42 23.68
N ILE A 16 30.32 -20.97 23.32
CA ILE A 16 30.52 -19.77 22.49
C ILE A 16 29.96 -19.97 21.08
N TYR A 17 30.26 -21.10 20.43
CA TYR A 17 29.76 -21.40 19.09
C TYR A 17 28.24 -21.61 19.07
N SER A 18 27.68 -22.20 20.13
CA SER A 18 26.23 -22.34 20.28
C SER A 18 25.54 -20.97 20.39
N GLY A 19 26.12 -20.03 21.15
CA GLY A 19 25.62 -18.66 21.25
C GLY A 19 25.69 -17.89 19.93
N LEU A 20 26.80 -18.02 19.19
CA LEU A 20 26.97 -17.41 17.86
C LEU A 20 25.97 -17.96 16.84
N LEU A 21 25.73 -19.28 16.84
CA LEU A 21 24.75 -19.92 15.98
C LEU A 21 23.33 -19.38 16.27
N PHE A 22 22.98 -19.27 17.54
CA PHE A 22 21.68 -18.74 17.95
C PHE A 22 21.48 -17.28 17.50
N LEU A 23 22.50 -16.44 17.65
CA LEU A 23 22.49 -15.05 17.16
C LEU A 23 22.29 -14.98 15.64
N MET A 24 22.98 -15.83 14.87
CA MET A 24 22.84 -15.87 13.43
C MET A 24 21.42 -16.29 13.01
N ILE A 25 20.84 -17.28 13.69
CA ILE A 25 19.45 -17.73 13.45
C ILE A 25 18.45 -16.62 13.81
N MET A 26 18.65 -15.92 14.94
CA MET A 26 17.82 -14.77 15.31
C MET A 26 17.88 -13.67 14.25
N MET A 27 19.07 -13.37 13.71
CA MET A 27 19.21 -12.35 12.67
C MET A 27 18.51 -12.77 11.36
N LEU A 28 18.63 -14.05 10.97
CA LEU A 28 17.93 -14.62 9.82
C LEU A 28 16.40 -14.57 9.98
N LEU A 29 15.89 -14.91 11.16
CA LEU A 29 14.46 -14.80 11.47
C LEU A 29 13.99 -13.35 11.44
N PHE A 30 14.77 -12.42 11.98
CA PHE A 30 14.44 -10.98 11.93
C PHE A 30 14.42 -10.46 10.49
N TYR A 31 15.39 -10.90 9.67
CA TYR A 31 15.43 -10.57 8.25
C TYR A 31 14.23 -11.14 7.49
N PHE A 32 13.82 -12.38 7.80
CA PHE A 32 12.67 -13.03 7.20
C PHE A 32 11.33 -12.38 7.62
N VAL A 33 11.23 -11.92 8.87
CA VAL A 33 10.07 -11.13 9.31
C VAL A 33 10.04 -9.78 8.59
N HIS A 34 11.18 -9.10 8.49
CA HIS A 34 11.28 -7.80 7.82
C HIS A 34 10.97 -7.88 6.32
N SER A 35 11.47 -8.90 5.61
CA SER A 35 11.26 -9.07 4.17
C SER A 35 9.80 -9.38 3.79
N ASN A 36 9.03 -10.02 4.69
CA ASN A 36 7.60 -10.23 4.49
C ASN A 36 6.76 -8.96 4.73
N THR A 37 7.33 -7.92 5.33
CA THR A 37 6.71 -6.59 5.48
C THR A 37 6.90 -5.71 4.24
N GLN A 38 6.90 -6.29 3.04
CA GLN A 38 6.59 -5.51 1.85
C GLN A 38 5.08 -5.30 1.79
N SER A 39 4.56 -4.55 2.78
CA SER A 39 3.15 -4.21 2.80
C SER A 39 2.88 -3.33 1.57
N ASN A 40 1.84 -3.68 0.83
CA ASN A 40 1.29 -2.83 -0.22
C ASN A 40 0.67 -1.60 0.46
N ASN A 41 1.50 -0.70 1.01
CA ASN A 41 1.09 0.47 1.78
C ASN A 41 0.47 1.54 0.87
N PHE A 42 -0.72 1.24 0.35
CA PHE A 42 -1.64 2.25 -0.17
C PHE A 42 -1.96 3.30 0.88
N ASP A 43 -1.77 2.96 2.16
CA ASP A 43 -2.08 3.86 3.25
C ASP A 43 -1.09 5.02 3.43
N GLU A 44 0.14 4.93 2.91
CA GLU A 44 1.15 5.98 3.12
C GLU A 44 1.09 7.10 2.07
N GLU A 45 0.56 6.82 0.87
CA GLU A 45 0.51 7.83 -0.19
C GLU A 45 -0.71 8.75 -0.04
N GLN A 46 -0.46 10.06 0.14
CA GLN A 46 -1.49 11.06 0.43
C GLN A 46 -2.40 11.38 -0.76
N ASN A 47 -1.96 11.19 -2.00
CA ASN A 47 -2.67 11.71 -3.18
C ASN A 47 -3.14 10.59 -4.12
N TRP A 48 -4.20 9.88 -3.74
CA TRP A 48 -4.85 8.91 -4.62
C TRP A 48 -5.50 9.56 -5.85
N ILE A 49 -6.04 10.78 -5.64
CA ILE A 49 -6.75 11.55 -6.67
C ILE A 49 -6.29 13.01 -6.68
N SER A 50 -6.52 13.67 -7.81
CA SER A 50 -6.31 15.11 -8.02
C SER A 50 -7.50 15.71 -8.76
N TYR A 51 -7.68 17.02 -8.62
CA TYR A 51 -8.77 17.75 -9.28
C TYR A 51 -8.21 18.70 -10.33
N LYS A 52 -8.90 18.79 -11.46
CA LYS A 52 -8.57 19.72 -12.55
C LYS A 52 -9.85 20.19 -13.22
N PHE A 53 -9.78 21.30 -13.94
CA PHE A 53 -10.84 21.72 -14.85
C PHE A 53 -10.46 21.40 -16.30
N ILE A 54 -11.35 20.72 -17.03
CA ILE A 54 -11.21 20.45 -18.47
C ILE A 54 -12.49 20.92 -19.15
N ASN A 55 -12.38 21.86 -20.09
CA ASN A 55 -13.52 22.41 -20.83
C ASN A 55 -14.69 22.83 -19.91
N ASN A 56 -14.38 23.62 -18.86
CA ASN A 56 -15.30 24.07 -17.81
C ASN A 56 -15.92 22.98 -16.92
N ASN A 57 -15.54 21.72 -17.09
CA ASN A 57 -15.99 20.62 -16.23
C ASN A 57 -14.94 20.32 -15.17
N LEU A 58 -15.40 20.16 -13.91
CA LEU A 58 -14.57 19.63 -12.84
C LEU A 58 -14.33 18.14 -13.09
N VAL A 59 -13.06 17.75 -13.19
CA VAL A 59 -12.64 16.37 -13.36
C VAL A 59 -11.82 15.91 -12.17
N MET A 60 -12.05 14.67 -11.79
CA MET A 60 -11.25 13.93 -10.81
C MET A 60 -10.30 13.01 -11.58
N GLU A 61 -9.01 13.33 -11.53
CA GLU A 61 -7.93 12.49 -12.04
C GLU A 61 -7.46 11.53 -10.94
N PHE A 62 -6.99 10.34 -11.31
CA PHE A 62 -6.57 9.32 -10.36
C PHE A 62 -5.29 8.60 -10.80
N PRO A 63 -4.18 9.35 -11.01
CA PRO A 63 -2.93 8.82 -11.56
C PRO A 63 -2.32 7.71 -10.68
N TYR A 64 -2.44 7.84 -9.36
CA TYR A 64 -1.95 6.83 -8.43
C TYR A 64 -2.72 5.52 -8.55
N LEU A 65 -4.05 5.59 -8.57
CA LEU A 65 -4.90 4.41 -8.69
C LEU A 65 -4.63 3.69 -10.01
N ILE A 66 -4.38 4.43 -11.10
CA ILE A 66 -4.02 3.85 -12.41
C ILE A 66 -2.69 3.12 -12.36
N LYS A 67 -1.68 3.73 -11.71
CA LYS A 67 -0.36 3.10 -11.51
C LYS A 67 -0.47 1.79 -10.75
N LYS A 68 -1.36 1.72 -9.77
CA LYS A 68 -1.57 0.56 -8.91
C LYS A 68 -2.77 -0.33 -9.29
N ARG A 69 -3.37 -0.11 -10.46
CA ARG A 69 -4.62 -0.78 -10.90
C ARG A 69 -4.56 -2.31 -10.88
N CYS A 70 -3.36 -2.89 -11.04
CA CYS A 70 -3.16 -4.34 -11.00
C CYS A 70 -3.32 -4.95 -9.60
N LEU A 71 -3.38 -4.15 -8.54
CA LEU A 71 -3.61 -4.61 -7.17
C LEU A 71 -5.04 -4.30 -6.68
N ILE A 72 -5.74 -3.43 -7.40
CA ILE A 72 -7.07 -2.94 -7.02
C ILE A 72 -8.11 -3.78 -7.75
N LYS A 73 -9.03 -4.39 -6.99
CA LYS A 73 -10.21 -5.04 -7.53
C LYS A 73 -11.31 -4.04 -7.85
N GLU A 74 -11.54 -3.11 -6.93
CA GLU A 74 -12.61 -2.14 -7.06
C GLU A 74 -12.28 -0.84 -6.32
N VAL A 75 -12.65 0.30 -6.92
CA VAL A 75 -12.60 1.61 -6.28
C VAL A 75 -14.02 2.09 -6.05
N ARG A 76 -14.32 2.44 -4.80
CA ARG A 76 -15.65 2.90 -4.38
C ARG A 76 -15.54 4.35 -3.94
N TYR A 77 -16.41 5.20 -4.47
CA TYR A 77 -16.38 6.64 -4.20
C TYR A 77 -17.75 7.23 -3.91
N GLY A 78 -17.75 8.33 -3.17
CA GLY A 78 -18.93 9.11 -2.78
C GLY A 78 -18.61 10.59 -2.91
N ILE A 79 -19.59 11.38 -3.32
CA ILE A 79 -19.46 12.83 -3.53
C ILE A 79 -20.15 13.55 -2.37
N ASN A 80 -19.50 14.59 -1.84
CA ASN A 80 -19.96 15.39 -0.72
C ASN A 80 -20.26 14.48 0.49
N ASN A 81 -21.49 14.50 1.01
CA ASN A 81 -21.91 13.71 2.16
C ASN A 81 -22.44 12.31 1.79
N ALA A 82 -22.42 11.95 0.51
CA ALA A 82 -22.87 10.64 0.06
C ALA A 82 -21.88 9.55 0.49
N LYS A 83 -22.40 8.41 0.95
CA LYS A 83 -21.58 7.22 1.22
C LYS A 83 -20.89 6.75 -0.06
N PRO A 84 -19.65 6.23 0.03
CA PRO A 84 -18.90 5.76 -1.12
C PRO A 84 -19.45 4.44 -1.69
N ASN A 85 -20.57 4.53 -2.39
CA ASN A 85 -21.27 3.40 -2.99
C ASN A 85 -21.07 3.33 -4.52
N ASN A 86 -20.63 4.42 -5.15
CA ASN A 86 -20.42 4.47 -6.59
C ASN A 86 -19.14 3.73 -6.97
N ILE A 87 -19.18 3.03 -8.10
CA ILE A 87 -18.03 2.30 -8.63
C ILE A 87 -17.25 3.22 -9.56
N LEU A 88 -15.95 3.37 -9.31
CA LEU A 88 -15.01 3.93 -10.27
C LEU A 88 -14.39 2.77 -11.06
N VAL A 89 -14.74 2.70 -12.34
CA VAL A 89 -14.22 1.67 -13.25
C VAL A 89 -12.77 1.99 -13.59
N MET A 90 -11.86 1.11 -13.18
CA MET A 90 -10.43 1.24 -13.45
C MET A 90 -10.06 0.54 -14.76
N PRO A 91 -9.06 1.04 -15.50
CA PRO A 91 -8.52 0.34 -16.66
C PRO A 91 -8.01 -1.06 -16.29
N MET A 92 -7.99 -1.97 -17.27
CA MET A 92 -7.43 -3.31 -17.04
C MET A 92 -5.92 -3.22 -16.81
N CYS A 93 -5.37 -4.17 -16.05
CA CYS A 93 -3.94 -4.21 -15.72
C CYS A 93 -3.04 -4.27 -16.97
N LYS A 94 -3.40 -5.09 -17.96
CA LYS A 94 -2.58 -5.35 -19.17
C LYS A 94 -2.99 -4.51 -20.39
N SER A 95 -4.02 -3.67 -20.29
CA SER A 95 -4.45 -2.83 -21.41
C SER A 95 -3.64 -1.53 -21.46
N GLU A 96 -3.51 -0.99 -22.66
CA GLU A 96 -3.14 0.41 -22.84
C GLU A 96 -4.21 1.30 -22.21
N ILE A 97 -3.78 2.38 -21.53
CA ILE A 97 -4.68 3.27 -20.82
C ILE A 97 -5.06 4.42 -21.74
N LYS A 98 -6.34 4.53 -22.09
CA LYS A 98 -6.86 5.64 -22.87
C LYS A 98 -6.97 6.89 -22.00
N GLU A 99 -6.86 8.07 -22.59
CA GLU A 99 -6.94 9.33 -21.85
C GLU A 99 -8.28 9.49 -21.08
N ILE A 100 -9.38 9.06 -21.69
CA ILE A 100 -10.73 9.07 -21.08
C ILE A 100 -10.85 8.19 -19.82
N GLU A 101 -9.94 7.25 -19.62
CA GLU A 101 -9.93 6.36 -18.46
C GLU A 101 -9.07 6.92 -17.32
N LYS A 102 -8.39 8.05 -17.54
CA LYS A 102 -7.51 8.67 -16.54
C LYS A 102 -8.24 9.59 -15.58
N TYR A 103 -9.45 9.98 -15.93
CA TYR A 103 -10.24 10.94 -15.19
C TYR A 103 -11.74 10.60 -15.22
N ARG A 104 -12.47 11.21 -14.30
CA ARG A 104 -13.93 11.17 -14.28
C ARG A 104 -14.47 12.57 -14.08
N THR A 105 -15.40 12.98 -14.95
CA THR A 105 -16.16 14.20 -14.74
C THR A 105 -17.06 14.05 -13.51
N ILE A 106 -16.98 15.01 -12.60
CA ILE A 106 -17.78 15.07 -11.37
C ILE A 106 -18.61 16.36 -11.36
N PRO A 107 -19.71 16.42 -10.58
CA PRO A 107 -20.51 17.63 -10.48
C PRO A 107 -19.64 18.82 -10.05
N PRO A 108 -19.80 20.02 -10.64
CA PRO A 108 -18.98 21.18 -10.28
C PRO A 108 -19.20 21.64 -8.83
N SER A 109 -20.35 21.30 -8.23
CA SER A 109 -20.69 21.53 -6.82
C SER A 109 -20.04 20.53 -5.85
N THR A 110 -19.05 19.75 -6.28
CA THR A 110 -18.37 18.76 -5.43
C THR A 110 -17.37 19.46 -4.51
N SER A 111 -17.63 19.48 -3.21
CA SER A 111 -16.70 20.02 -2.21
C SER A 111 -15.72 18.96 -1.69
N LYS A 112 -16.13 17.70 -1.66
CA LYS A 112 -15.26 16.57 -1.26
C LYS A 112 -15.63 15.28 -1.97
N VAL A 113 -14.64 14.39 -2.11
CA VAL A 113 -14.84 13.01 -2.54
C VAL A 113 -14.31 12.08 -1.45
N SER A 114 -15.15 11.15 -1.02
CA SER A 114 -14.75 10.05 -0.14
C SER A 114 -14.45 8.80 -0.97
N LEU A 115 -13.36 8.09 -0.69
CA LEU A 115 -12.93 6.91 -1.44
C LEU A 115 -12.45 5.79 -0.51
N TYR A 116 -12.74 4.55 -0.87
CA TYR A 116 -12.03 3.39 -0.35
C TYR A 116 -11.73 2.41 -1.48
N LEU A 117 -10.74 1.55 -1.27
CA LEU A 117 -10.27 0.56 -2.22
C LEU A 117 -10.62 -0.84 -1.71
N ILE A 118 -11.01 -1.71 -2.63
CA ILE A 118 -11.05 -3.15 -2.42
C ILE A 118 -9.94 -3.74 -3.27
N MET A 119 -9.05 -4.48 -2.64
CA MET A 119 -7.87 -5.08 -3.26
C MET A 119 -8.22 -6.44 -3.87
N ILE A 120 -7.37 -6.95 -4.76
CA ILE A 120 -7.58 -8.27 -5.40
C ILE A 120 -7.58 -9.42 -4.38
N ASP A 121 -6.80 -9.29 -3.30
CA ASP A 121 -6.79 -10.22 -2.17
C ASP A 121 -8.03 -10.11 -1.26
N GLY A 122 -8.95 -9.20 -1.55
CA GLY A 122 -10.17 -8.96 -0.79
C GLY A 122 -10.02 -7.99 0.38
N THR A 123 -8.79 -7.52 0.67
CA THR A 123 -8.58 -6.50 1.71
C THR A 123 -9.22 -5.18 1.33
N LYS A 124 -9.70 -4.44 2.35
CA LYS A 124 -10.35 -3.14 2.17
C LYS A 124 -9.58 -2.07 2.90
N THR A 125 -9.28 -0.96 2.21
CA THR A 125 -8.63 0.19 2.84
C THR A 125 -9.62 1.01 3.67
N LYS A 126 -9.09 1.82 4.59
CA LYS A 126 -9.89 2.84 5.27
C LYS A 126 -10.41 3.86 4.26
N ALA A 127 -11.62 4.36 4.49
CA ALA A 127 -12.15 5.46 3.70
C ALA A 127 -11.32 6.73 3.92
N ARG A 128 -11.00 7.43 2.83
CA ARG A 128 -10.27 8.69 2.82
C ARG A 128 -11.12 9.78 2.21
N GLU A 129 -10.96 11.01 2.68
CA GLU A 129 -11.64 12.17 2.14
C GLU A 129 -10.65 13.08 1.42
N PHE A 130 -11.03 13.55 0.24
CA PHE A 130 -10.25 14.43 -0.61
C PHE A 130 -11.06 15.68 -0.90
N TYR A 131 -10.59 16.82 -0.43
CA TYR A 131 -11.30 18.09 -0.56
C TYR A 131 -10.95 18.77 -1.88
N VAL A 132 -11.97 19.27 -2.59
CA VAL A 132 -11.79 20.05 -3.81
C VAL A 132 -11.35 21.46 -3.41
N ASN A 133 -10.20 21.89 -3.93
CA ASN A 133 -9.70 23.23 -3.69
C ASN A 133 -10.04 24.09 -4.91
N TYR A 134 -11.09 24.90 -4.79
CA TYR A 134 -11.45 25.90 -5.79
C TYR A 134 -10.49 27.08 -5.64
N LYS A 135 -9.29 26.98 -6.23
CA LYS A 135 -8.40 28.13 -6.39
C LYS A 135 -8.74 28.92 -7.64
#